data_AF-A0A090ANE8-F1
#
_entry.id   AF-A0A090ANE8-F1
#
_cell.length_a   1.000
_cell.length_b   1.000
_cell.length_c   1.000
_cell.angle_alpha   90.00
_cell.angle_beta   90.00
_cell.angle_gamma   90.00
#
_symmetry.space_group_name_H-M   'P 1'
#
loop_
_entity.id
_entity.type
_entity.pdbx_description
1 polymer ?
#
loop_
_entity_poly.entity_id
_entity_poly.type
_entity_poly.pdbx_seq_one_letter_code
_entity_poly.pdbx_strand_id
1 'polypeptide(L)'
;MYQVRFYKGDYQWRQKQANQDKCVAYVEHHFNASPNLQSDYTVVITSYNASELSKNWGKSYALRISKEFSVPLGGKGGLLIGGYNGRGDGNLKYTYMPAILLEPLFASNPIHAGWIRSAEGQDKLAKMLADSIIEFFPDGSLIGFSVGHKYKTSRPSDRGAPLSGGGTEADYAEIVMEKAKSLLEKYSPSAVPPPPVIPTVPTNDVRVIKDGKELWVYTDIDEDDELTWDTDNRVLYISSQST
;
A
#
# COMPACT_ATOMS: atom_id res chain seq x y z
N MET A 1 -0.97 9.53 18.56
CA MET A 1 -2.20 9.97 17.86
C MET A 1 -1.80 10.49 16.49
N TYR A 2 -2.51 10.10 15.43
CA TYR A 2 -2.18 10.58 14.08
C TYR A 2 -2.62 12.03 13.88
N GLN A 3 -1.84 12.75 13.07
CA GLN A 3 -2.27 14.01 12.48
C GLN A 3 -2.19 13.85 10.96
N VAL A 4 -3.15 14.37 10.22
CA VAL A 4 -3.12 14.27 8.75
C VAL A 4 -3.15 15.66 8.13
N ARG A 5 -2.19 15.92 7.23
CA ARG A 5 -2.09 17.18 6.49
C ARG A 5 -2.17 16.93 4.99
N PHE A 6 -3.04 17.69 4.33
CA PHE A 6 -3.12 17.71 2.87
C PHE A 6 -2.13 18.72 2.29
N TYR A 7 -1.25 18.26 1.41
CA TYR A 7 -0.30 19.09 0.70
C TYR A 7 -0.82 19.45 -0.69
N LYS A 8 -0.70 20.74 -1.03
CA LYS A 8 -1.20 21.34 -2.27
C LYS A 8 -0.06 22.01 -3.06
N GLY A 9 -0.30 22.33 -4.32
CA GLY A 9 0.70 22.85 -5.27
C GLY A 9 1.18 21.81 -6.27
N ASP A 10 2.26 22.07 -6.99
CA ASP A 10 2.84 21.06 -7.89
C ASP A 10 3.51 19.91 -7.10
N TYR A 11 3.66 18.73 -7.70
CA TYR A 11 4.07 17.52 -6.98
C TYR A 11 5.36 17.69 -6.16
N GLN A 12 6.39 18.27 -6.76
CA GLN A 12 7.66 18.53 -6.06
C GLN A 12 7.47 19.47 -4.86
N TRP A 13 6.57 20.45 -4.96
CA TRP A 13 6.28 21.39 -3.88
C TRP A 13 5.56 20.71 -2.70
N ARG A 14 4.64 19.77 -2.99
CA ARG A 14 3.97 18.97 -1.94
C ARG A 14 4.95 18.11 -1.18
N GLN A 15 5.82 17.40 -1.91
CA GLN A 15 6.85 16.54 -1.33
C GLN A 15 7.83 17.35 -0.47
N LYS A 16 8.24 18.54 -0.94
CA LYS A 16 9.10 19.45 -0.16
C LYS A 16 8.45 19.89 1.15
N GLN A 17 7.16 20.25 1.14
CA GLN A 17 6.43 20.61 2.36
C GLN A 17 6.31 19.41 3.31
N ALA A 18 5.98 18.22 2.79
CA ALA A 18 5.93 17.00 3.60
C ALA A 18 7.28 16.67 4.27
N ASN A 19 8.39 16.90 3.56
CA ASN A 19 9.74 16.74 4.12
C ASN A 19 10.02 17.78 5.22
N GLN A 20 9.65 19.04 5.00
CA GLN A 20 9.83 20.12 5.98
C GLN A 20 9.05 19.87 7.26
N ASP A 21 7.83 19.36 7.13
CA ASP A 21 6.95 19.00 8.23
C ASP A 21 7.32 17.65 8.88
N LYS A 22 8.32 16.95 8.32
CA LYS A 22 8.82 15.65 8.81
C LYS A 22 7.71 14.61 8.92
N CYS A 23 6.86 14.50 7.90
CA CYS A 23 5.89 13.41 7.82
C CYS A 23 6.58 12.06 7.95
N VAL A 24 5.96 11.11 8.65
CA VAL A 24 6.49 9.73 8.75
C VAL A 24 6.11 8.87 7.55
N ALA A 25 5.06 9.28 6.84
CA ALA A 25 4.59 8.63 5.63
C ALA A 25 3.94 9.64 4.70
N TYR A 26 4.00 9.40 3.39
CA TYR A 26 3.36 10.20 2.36
C TYR A 26 2.51 9.34 1.43
N VAL A 27 1.27 9.76 1.18
CA VAL A 27 0.33 9.07 0.31
C VAL A 27 -0.13 10.02 -0.78
N GLU A 28 0.01 9.58 -2.03
CA GLU A 28 -0.65 10.22 -3.15
C GLU A 28 -1.79 9.35 -3.67
N HIS A 29 -3.01 9.88 -3.72
CA HIS A 29 -4.17 9.09 -4.14
C HIS A 29 -4.61 9.46 -5.55
N HIS A 30 -4.65 8.47 -6.44
CA HIS A 30 -5.22 8.52 -7.79
C HIS A 30 -6.29 7.44 -7.94
N PHE A 31 -7.03 7.46 -9.04
CA PHE A 31 -7.72 6.27 -9.55
C PHE A 31 -7.19 5.98 -10.94
N ASN A 32 -7.10 4.69 -11.28
CA ASN A 32 -6.62 4.32 -12.59
C ASN A 32 -7.65 4.70 -13.67
N ALA A 33 -7.21 4.85 -14.90
CA ALA A 33 -8.09 5.04 -16.05
C ALA A 33 -7.47 4.40 -17.28
N SER A 34 -8.31 3.81 -18.11
CA SER A 34 -7.92 3.09 -19.31
C SER A 34 -8.98 3.28 -20.39
N PRO A 35 -8.59 3.39 -21.67
CA PRO A 35 -9.52 3.30 -22.79
C PRO A 35 -10.29 1.98 -22.82
N ASN A 36 -9.70 0.90 -22.28
CA ASN A 36 -10.41 -0.36 -22.07
C ASN A 36 -11.25 -0.26 -20.78
N LEU A 37 -12.56 -0.19 -20.93
CA LEU A 37 -13.52 -0.08 -19.82
C LEU A 37 -13.61 -1.37 -18.97
N GLN A 38 -12.95 -2.45 -19.39
CA GLN A 38 -12.84 -3.71 -18.64
C GLN A 38 -11.54 -3.84 -17.85
N SER A 39 -10.65 -2.85 -17.89
CA SER A 39 -9.45 -2.86 -17.01
C SER A 39 -9.89 -2.86 -15.54
N ASP A 40 -9.34 -3.79 -14.76
CA ASP A 40 -9.95 -4.20 -13.49
C ASP A 40 -8.96 -4.51 -12.36
N TYR A 41 -7.67 -4.20 -12.49
CA TYR A 41 -6.70 -4.49 -11.43
C TYR A 41 -6.51 -3.33 -10.42
N THR A 42 -5.97 -3.66 -9.25
CA THR A 42 -5.45 -2.70 -8.28
C THR A 42 -3.93 -2.66 -8.32
N VAL A 43 -3.34 -1.47 -8.18
CA VAL A 43 -1.89 -1.33 -8.13
C VAL A 43 -1.47 -0.15 -7.26
N VAL A 44 -0.31 -0.28 -6.64
CA VAL A 44 0.40 0.79 -5.96
C VAL A 44 1.69 1.10 -6.72
N ILE A 45 1.98 2.37 -6.87
CA ILE A 45 3.20 2.87 -7.48
C ILE A 45 4.14 3.37 -6.39
N THR A 46 5.43 3.06 -6.54
CA THR A 46 6.53 3.61 -5.73
C THR A 46 7.54 4.31 -6.62
N SER A 47 8.37 5.22 -6.09
CA SER A 47 9.48 5.78 -6.86
C SER A 47 10.63 4.78 -7.03
N TYR A 48 11.52 5.03 -8.00
CA TYR A 48 12.69 4.17 -8.22
C TYR A 48 13.60 4.03 -6.98
N ASN A 49 13.62 5.07 -6.13
CA ASN A 49 14.42 5.16 -4.91
C ASN A 49 13.63 4.77 -3.64
N ALA A 50 12.49 4.11 -3.79
CA ALA A 50 11.65 3.74 -2.65
C ALA A 50 12.33 2.71 -1.73
N SER A 51 12.17 2.91 -0.42
CA SER A 51 12.61 1.97 0.61
C SER A 51 11.83 0.65 0.56
N GLU A 52 12.39 -0.43 1.11
CA GLU A 52 11.66 -1.70 1.27
C GLU A 52 10.38 -1.53 2.10
N LEU A 53 10.40 -0.64 3.11
CA LEU A 53 9.21 -0.29 3.87
C LEU A 53 8.08 0.25 2.98
N SER A 54 8.40 1.13 2.01
CA SER A 54 7.40 1.66 1.06
C SER A 54 6.86 0.57 0.13
N LYS A 55 7.75 -0.32 -0.35
CA LYS A 55 7.37 -1.43 -1.24
C LYS A 55 6.47 -2.44 -0.52
N ASN A 56 6.80 -2.79 0.72
CA ASN A 56 6.02 -3.72 1.54
C ASN A 56 4.67 -3.12 1.94
N TRP A 57 4.66 -1.83 2.33
CA TRP A 57 3.42 -1.10 2.59
C TRP A 57 2.52 -1.05 1.36
N GLY A 58 3.07 -0.73 0.19
CA GLY A 58 2.33 -0.69 -1.07
C GLY A 58 1.72 -2.04 -1.46
N LYS A 59 2.50 -3.14 -1.33
CA LYS A 59 1.98 -4.50 -1.56
C LYS A 59 0.88 -4.87 -0.58
N SER A 60 1.03 -4.56 0.72
CA SER A 60 0.00 -4.81 1.73
C SER A 60 -1.30 -4.07 1.39
N TYR A 61 -1.21 -2.78 1.05
CA TYR A 61 -2.37 -2.01 0.63
C TYR A 61 -3.03 -2.60 -0.63
N ALA A 62 -2.27 -2.90 -1.68
CA ALA A 62 -2.81 -3.48 -2.91
C ALA A 62 -3.52 -4.82 -2.64
N LEU A 63 -2.95 -5.67 -1.78
CA LEU A 63 -3.54 -6.96 -1.40
C LEU A 63 -4.87 -6.77 -0.64
N ARG A 64 -4.95 -5.76 0.25
CA ARG A 64 -6.19 -5.42 0.97
C ARG A 64 -7.29 -5.00 -0.01
N ILE A 65 -6.98 -4.13 -0.97
CA ILE A 65 -7.92 -3.72 -2.02
C ILE A 65 -8.36 -4.90 -2.88
N SER A 66 -7.40 -5.73 -3.31
CA SER A 66 -7.66 -6.93 -4.12
C SER A 66 -8.66 -7.86 -3.46
N LYS A 67 -8.50 -8.12 -2.16
CA LYS A 67 -9.41 -8.96 -1.38
C LYS A 67 -10.79 -8.30 -1.18
N GLU A 68 -10.82 -7.04 -0.77
CA GLU A 68 -12.07 -6.34 -0.44
C GLU A 68 -12.98 -6.16 -1.66
N PHE A 69 -12.40 -5.83 -2.82
CA PHE A 69 -13.15 -5.57 -4.04
C PHE A 69 -13.12 -6.74 -5.03
N SER A 70 -12.48 -7.85 -4.69
CA SER A 70 -12.32 -9.02 -5.56
C SER A 70 -11.71 -8.66 -6.92
N VAL A 71 -10.69 -7.80 -6.92
CA VAL A 71 -9.98 -7.32 -8.12
C VAL A 71 -8.58 -7.94 -8.24
N PRO A 72 -8.09 -8.25 -9.44
CA PRO A 72 -6.73 -8.75 -9.63
C PRO A 72 -5.65 -7.76 -9.15
N LEU A 73 -4.48 -8.29 -8.78
CA LEU A 73 -3.29 -7.48 -8.53
C LEU A 73 -2.61 -7.12 -9.86
N GLY A 74 -2.31 -5.84 -10.05
CA GLY A 74 -1.46 -5.33 -11.12
C GLY A 74 0.03 -5.37 -10.74
N GLY A 75 0.92 -5.24 -11.73
CA GLY A 75 2.37 -5.23 -11.51
C GLY A 75 2.89 -6.52 -10.84
N LYS A 76 4.03 -6.42 -10.14
CA LYS A 76 4.60 -7.55 -9.41
C LYS A 76 4.03 -7.59 -7.99
N GLY A 77 2.96 -8.36 -7.80
CA GLY A 77 2.31 -8.53 -6.50
C GLY A 77 1.59 -7.27 -6.01
N GLY A 78 0.99 -6.50 -6.90
CA GLY A 78 0.31 -5.24 -6.57
C GLY A 78 1.19 -4.00 -6.64
N LEU A 79 2.46 -4.14 -7.05
CA LEU A 79 3.44 -3.05 -7.05
C LEU A 79 3.99 -2.76 -8.45
N LEU A 80 4.04 -1.48 -8.81
CA LEU A 80 4.83 -0.94 -9.91
C LEU A 80 5.89 0.02 -9.35
N ILE A 81 7.10 -0.08 -9.90
CA ILE A 81 8.22 0.79 -9.53
C ILE A 81 8.39 1.82 -10.64
N GLY A 82 8.39 3.10 -10.28
CA GLY A 82 8.67 4.22 -11.16
C GLY A 82 10.13 4.26 -11.62
N GLY A 83 10.51 5.32 -12.34
CA GLY A 83 11.86 5.54 -12.84
C GLY A 83 11.87 6.09 -14.26
N TYR A 84 12.96 5.86 -15.00
CA TYR A 84 13.02 6.25 -16.42
C TYR A 84 11.90 5.56 -17.20
N ASN A 85 11.01 6.35 -17.83
CA ASN A 85 9.75 5.92 -18.44
C ASN A 85 8.74 5.23 -17.50
N GLY A 86 8.97 5.24 -16.19
CA GLY A 86 8.09 4.67 -15.18
C GLY A 86 6.95 5.61 -14.81
N ARG A 87 5.72 5.08 -14.75
CA ARG A 87 4.53 5.80 -14.30
C ARG A 87 4.72 6.27 -12.85
N GLY A 88 4.27 7.50 -12.54
CA GLY A 88 4.12 7.99 -11.16
C GLY A 88 5.41 8.37 -10.41
N ASP A 89 6.59 8.27 -11.01
CA ASP A 89 7.87 8.54 -10.30
C ASP A 89 7.97 10.00 -9.80
N GLY A 90 7.58 10.96 -10.63
CA GLY A 90 7.60 12.39 -10.28
C GLY A 90 6.72 12.77 -9.08
N ASN A 91 5.76 11.91 -8.74
CA ASN A 91 4.82 12.10 -7.65
C ASN A 91 5.44 11.79 -6.29
N LEU A 92 6.52 10.99 -6.25
CA LEU A 92 7.07 10.44 -5.02
C LEU A 92 8.59 10.63 -4.86
N LYS A 93 9.36 10.76 -5.94
CA LYS A 93 10.84 10.64 -5.90
C LYS A 93 11.59 11.65 -5.01
N TYR A 94 10.96 12.75 -4.60
CA TYR A 94 11.55 13.78 -3.74
C TYR A 94 11.12 13.68 -2.27
N THR A 95 10.35 12.66 -1.87
CA THR A 95 10.03 12.42 -0.45
C THR A 95 11.25 11.88 0.30
N TYR A 96 11.39 12.23 1.58
CA TYR A 96 12.40 11.68 2.49
C TYR A 96 11.85 10.57 3.39
N MET A 97 10.54 10.43 3.44
CA MET A 97 9.83 9.40 4.18
C MET A 97 9.30 8.32 3.23
N PRO A 98 8.90 7.14 3.76
CA PRO A 98 8.17 6.15 3.00
C PRO A 98 6.96 6.74 2.27
N ALA A 99 6.82 6.42 1.00
CA ALA A 99 5.81 7.04 0.14
C ALA A 99 5.24 6.07 -0.88
N ILE A 100 3.92 6.15 -1.08
CA ILE A 100 3.19 5.34 -2.05
C ILE A 100 2.18 6.18 -2.82
N LEU A 101 1.95 5.81 -4.08
CA LEU A 101 0.89 6.34 -4.92
C LEU A 101 -0.14 5.24 -5.17
N LEU A 102 -1.39 5.51 -4.82
CA LEU A 102 -2.48 4.54 -4.87
C LEU A 102 -3.21 4.63 -6.21
N GLU A 103 -3.44 3.48 -6.86
CA GLU A 103 -4.38 3.34 -7.98
C GLU A 103 -5.30 2.13 -7.71
N PRO A 104 -6.20 2.25 -6.70
CA PRO A 104 -6.88 1.10 -6.14
C PRO A 104 -7.95 0.51 -7.05
N LEU A 105 -8.56 1.35 -7.91
CA LEU A 105 -9.68 1.01 -8.79
C LEU A 105 -9.62 1.85 -10.06
N PHE A 106 -10.41 1.51 -11.07
CA PHE A 106 -10.45 2.20 -12.37
C PHE A 106 -11.66 3.14 -12.45
N ALA A 107 -11.44 4.44 -12.58
CA ALA A 107 -12.48 5.45 -12.81
C ALA A 107 -13.26 5.20 -14.12
N SER A 108 -12.59 4.62 -15.13
CA SER A 108 -13.21 4.30 -16.42
C SER A 108 -14.03 3.00 -16.40
N ASN A 109 -13.75 2.06 -15.49
CA ASN A 109 -14.50 0.80 -15.39
C ASN A 109 -15.85 1.06 -14.69
N PRO A 110 -17.02 0.76 -15.32
CA PRO A 110 -18.32 1.08 -14.74
C PRO A 110 -18.62 0.45 -13.37
N ILE A 111 -18.15 -0.78 -13.13
CA ILE A 111 -18.34 -1.46 -11.84
C ILE A 111 -17.52 -0.76 -10.77
N HIS A 112 -16.24 -0.52 -11.06
CA HIS A 112 -15.32 0.17 -10.17
C HIS A 112 -15.79 1.60 -9.87
N ALA A 113 -16.20 2.33 -10.89
CA ALA A 113 -16.78 3.67 -10.73
C ALA A 113 -18.07 3.64 -9.89
N GLY A 114 -18.87 2.58 -9.97
CA GLY A 114 -19.98 2.34 -9.06
C GLY A 114 -19.55 2.30 -7.59
N TRP A 115 -18.47 1.56 -7.28
CA TRP A 115 -17.90 1.50 -5.93
C TRP A 115 -17.27 2.82 -5.51
N ILE A 116 -16.49 3.48 -6.37
CA ILE A 116 -15.84 4.75 -6.07
C ILE A 116 -16.87 5.84 -5.72
N ARG A 117 -18.02 5.84 -6.41
CA ARG A 117 -19.09 6.82 -6.18
C ARG A 117 -19.95 6.50 -4.96
N SER A 118 -20.03 5.24 -4.54
CA SER A 118 -20.90 4.85 -3.42
C SER A 118 -20.26 5.20 -2.08
N ALA A 119 -21.11 5.56 -1.11
CA ALA A 119 -20.64 5.84 0.25
C ALA A 119 -19.94 4.62 0.87
N GLU A 120 -20.50 3.42 0.69
CA GLU A 120 -19.91 2.17 1.17
C GLU A 120 -18.53 1.90 0.57
N GLY A 121 -18.37 2.08 -0.76
CA GLY A 121 -17.08 1.87 -1.40
C GLY A 121 -16.03 2.88 -0.95
N GLN A 122 -16.43 4.15 -0.76
CA GLN A 122 -15.56 5.18 -0.21
C GLN A 122 -15.14 4.87 1.23
N ASP A 123 -16.05 4.36 2.07
CA ASP A 123 -15.75 3.96 3.44
C ASP A 123 -14.77 2.77 3.48
N LYS A 124 -14.96 1.78 2.60
CA LYS A 124 -14.05 0.64 2.45
C LYS A 124 -12.65 1.08 2.00
N LEU A 125 -12.56 1.91 0.95
CA LEU A 125 -11.28 2.44 0.45
C LEU A 125 -10.55 3.24 1.54
N ALA A 126 -11.28 4.11 2.25
CA ALA A 126 -10.74 4.92 3.34
C ALA A 126 -10.24 4.06 4.50
N LYS A 127 -11.01 3.02 4.87
CA LYS A 127 -10.63 2.08 5.91
C LYS A 127 -9.37 1.30 5.54
N MET A 128 -9.28 0.79 4.32
CA MET A 128 -8.08 0.04 3.89
C MET A 128 -6.83 0.92 3.87
N LEU A 129 -6.96 2.20 3.49
CA LEU A 129 -5.87 3.16 3.60
C LEU A 129 -5.47 3.39 5.06
N ALA A 130 -6.42 3.73 5.93
CA ALA A 130 -6.17 3.98 7.34
C ALA A 130 -5.56 2.76 8.06
N ASP A 131 -6.12 1.57 7.87
CA ASP A 131 -5.60 0.33 8.45
C ASP A 131 -4.17 0.05 8.00
N SER A 132 -3.84 0.25 6.71
CA SER A 132 -2.48 0.05 6.20
C SER A 132 -1.48 1.04 6.81
N ILE A 133 -1.90 2.29 7.04
CA ILE A 133 -1.06 3.29 7.71
C ILE A 133 -0.85 2.90 9.16
N ILE A 134 -1.90 2.43 9.84
CA ILE A 134 -1.82 2.00 11.24
C ILE A 134 -0.88 0.80 11.41
N GLU A 135 -0.95 -0.16 10.48
CA GLU A 135 -0.08 -1.34 10.49
C GLU A 135 1.40 -0.98 10.32
N PHE A 136 1.72 -0.07 9.41
CA PHE A 136 3.11 0.24 9.05
C PHE A 136 3.73 1.39 9.86
N PHE A 137 2.91 2.22 10.51
CA PHE A 137 3.35 3.39 11.29
C PHE A 137 2.67 3.46 12.67
N PRO A 138 2.70 2.37 13.48
CA PRO A 138 1.79 2.15 14.62
C PRO A 138 1.88 3.20 15.73
N ASP A 139 3.04 3.83 15.91
CA ASP A 139 3.27 4.84 16.96
C ASP A 139 2.42 6.11 16.75
N GLY A 140 1.85 6.27 15.56
CA GLY A 140 1.13 7.46 15.16
C GLY A 140 2.07 8.64 14.95
N SER A 141 1.78 9.44 13.93
CA SER A 141 2.54 10.67 13.67
C SER A 141 1.84 11.54 12.63
N LEU A 142 2.57 12.52 12.10
CA LEU A 142 2.10 13.30 10.96
C LEU A 142 2.16 12.48 9.66
N ILE A 143 1.01 12.30 9.03
CA ILE A 143 0.86 11.66 7.72
C ILE A 143 0.59 12.72 6.66
N GLY A 144 1.33 12.66 5.56
CA GLY A 144 1.16 13.56 4.43
C GLY A 144 0.24 13.00 3.37
N PHE A 145 -0.85 13.69 3.08
CA PHE A 145 -1.80 13.33 2.03
C PHE A 145 -1.68 14.28 0.83
N SER A 146 -1.76 13.72 -0.37
CA SER A 146 -1.81 14.44 -1.65
C SER A 146 -2.92 13.85 -2.51
N VAL A 147 -3.86 14.70 -2.94
CA VAL A 147 -4.89 14.32 -3.91
C VAL A 147 -4.29 14.44 -5.32
N GLY A 148 -4.23 13.31 -6.03
CA GLY A 148 -3.83 13.25 -7.43
C GLY A 148 -4.70 14.17 -8.28
N HIS A 149 -4.07 14.80 -9.28
CA HIS A 149 -4.72 15.70 -10.23
C HIS A 149 -5.42 16.96 -9.68
N LYS A 150 -5.72 17.09 -8.38
CA LYS A 150 -6.29 18.31 -7.77
C LYS A 150 -5.20 19.23 -7.25
N TYR A 151 -5.48 20.53 -7.08
CA TYR A 151 -4.62 21.50 -6.37
C TYR A 151 -3.24 21.83 -6.97
N LYS A 152 -2.95 21.46 -8.21
CA LYS A 152 -1.73 21.90 -8.89
C LYS A 152 -1.80 23.40 -9.18
N THR A 153 -0.73 24.13 -8.86
CA THR A 153 -0.58 25.54 -9.21
C THR A 153 -0.40 25.72 -10.71
N SER A 154 0.36 24.82 -11.35
CA SER A 154 0.58 24.84 -12.80
C SER A 154 -0.65 24.44 -13.63
N ARG A 155 -1.59 23.69 -13.04
CA ARG A 155 -2.79 23.15 -13.70
C ARG A 155 -3.99 23.16 -12.74
N PRO A 156 -4.55 24.33 -12.41
CA PRO A 156 -5.59 24.45 -11.38
C PRO A 156 -6.92 23.75 -11.74
N SER A 157 -7.19 23.57 -13.04
CA SER A 157 -8.36 22.88 -13.57
C SER A 157 -8.15 21.37 -13.79
N ASP A 158 -6.95 20.83 -13.54
CA ASP A 158 -6.73 19.38 -13.59
C ASP A 158 -7.64 18.71 -12.55
N ARG A 159 -8.32 17.65 -12.97
CA ARG A 159 -9.25 16.84 -12.16
C ARG A 159 -9.10 15.34 -12.42
N GLY A 160 -8.10 14.96 -13.23
CA GLY A 160 -7.86 13.57 -13.59
C GLY A 160 -8.95 13.05 -14.53
N ALA A 161 -9.12 11.73 -14.54
CA ALA A 161 -10.07 11.10 -15.44
C ALA A 161 -11.54 11.35 -15.01
N PRO A 162 -12.48 11.47 -15.96
CA PRO A 162 -13.90 11.41 -15.65
C PRO A 162 -14.28 10.00 -15.17
N LEU A 163 -15.17 9.92 -14.18
CA LEU A 163 -15.71 8.63 -13.76
C LEU A 163 -16.89 8.22 -14.64
N SER A 164 -16.99 6.92 -14.90
CA SER A 164 -18.21 6.35 -15.43
C SER A 164 -19.38 6.61 -14.48
N GLY A 165 -20.45 7.25 -14.98
CA GLY A 165 -21.59 7.68 -14.17
C GLY A 165 -21.44 9.02 -13.45
N GLY A 166 -20.39 9.80 -13.74
CA GLY A 166 -20.29 11.21 -13.36
C GLY A 166 -19.28 11.52 -12.24
N GLY A 167 -18.83 12.78 -12.22
CA GLY A 167 -17.74 13.26 -11.35
C GLY A 167 -16.35 12.96 -11.91
N THR A 168 -15.33 13.28 -11.12
CA THR A 168 -13.92 13.17 -11.54
C THR A 168 -13.08 12.42 -10.52
N GLU A 169 -11.99 11.82 -11.00
CA GLU A 169 -11.02 11.08 -10.20
C GLU A 169 -10.60 11.86 -8.96
N ALA A 170 -10.17 13.10 -9.17
CA ALA A 170 -9.66 13.97 -8.12
C ALA A 170 -10.68 14.25 -7.02
N ASP A 171 -11.97 14.38 -7.37
CA ASP A 171 -13.02 14.69 -6.41
C ASP A 171 -13.32 13.49 -5.51
N TYR A 172 -13.38 12.29 -6.07
CA TYR A 172 -13.61 11.08 -5.27
C TYR A 172 -12.37 10.65 -4.49
N ALA A 173 -11.17 10.87 -5.01
CA ALA A 173 -9.93 10.62 -4.28
C ALA A 173 -9.86 11.49 -3.01
N GLU A 174 -10.25 12.76 -3.12
CA GLU A 174 -10.35 13.65 -1.95
C GLU A 174 -11.35 13.14 -0.91
N ILE A 175 -12.55 12.72 -1.32
CA ILE A 175 -13.56 12.18 -0.41
C ILE A 175 -13.01 10.97 0.37
N VAL A 176 -12.36 10.03 -0.32
CA VAL A 176 -11.74 8.85 0.31
C VAL A 176 -10.64 9.27 1.28
N MET A 177 -9.79 10.22 0.90
CA MET A 177 -8.70 10.69 1.77
C MET A 177 -9.22 11.44 3.00
N GLU A 178 -10.30 12.23 2.90
CA GLU A 178 -10.90 12.92 4.04
C GLU A 178 -11.55 11.94 5.03
N LYS A 179 -12.17 10.87 4.51
CA LYS A 179 -12.65 9.75 5.34
C LYS A 179 -11.49 9.02 6.03
N ALA A 180 -10.40 8.75 5.31
CA ALA A 180 -9.21 8.09 5.88
C ALA A 180 -8.55 8.96 6.96
N LYS A 181 -8.44 10.27 6.72
CA LYS A 181 -8.01 11.25 7.71
C LYS A 181 -8.85 11.16 8.98
N SER A 182 -10.18 11.16 8.83
CA SER A 182 -11.10 11.08 9.95
C SER A 182 -10.94 9.80 10.76
N LEU A 183 -10.64 8.66 10.11
CA LEU A 183 -10.35 7.40 10.79
C LEU A 183 -9.03 7.44 11.56
N LEU A 184 -7.98 7.97 10.93
CA LEU A 184 -6.65 8.08 11.53
C LEU A 184 -6.63 9.03 12.73
N GLU A 185 -7.21 10.21 12.62
CA GLU A 185 -7.21 11.22 13.69
C GLU A 185 -8.08 10.79 14.90
N LYS A 186 -9.04 9.87 14.68
CA LYS A 186 -9.82 9.24 15.76
C LYS A 186 -9.17 7.98 16.34
N TYR A 187 -8.15 7.45 15.68
CA TYR A 187 -7.47 6.24 16.15
C TYR A 187 -6.67 6.52 17.42
N SER A 188 -7.01 5.79 18.47
CA SER A 188 -6.27 5.78 19.73
C SER A 188 -5.70 4.37 19.94
N PRO A 189 -4.36 4.21 19.94
CA PRO A 189 -3.72 2.91 20.22
C PRO A 189 -4.19 2.31 21.55
N SER A 190 -4.47 3.17 22.53
CA SER A 190 -4.94 2.79 23.88
C SER A 190 -6.40 2.32 23.93
N ALA A 191 -7.18 2.53 22.86
CA ALA A 191 -8.58 2.11 22.77
C ALA A 191 -8.77 0.79 22.01
N VAL A 192 -7.70 0.28 21.38
CA VAL A 192 -7.70 -1.05 20.79
C VAL A 192 -7.19 -1.99 21.89
N PRO A 193 -8.01 -2.96 22.36
CA PRO A 193 -7.47 -3.99 23.26
C PRO A 193 -6.24 -4.60 22.59
N PRO A 194 -5.17 -4.90 23.34
CA PRO A 194 -3.98 -5.49 22.75
C PRO A 194 -4.44 -6.62 21.82
N PRO A 195 -3.95 -6.67 20.57
CA PRO A 195 -4.30 -7.78 19.71
C PRO A 195 -4.06 -9.06 20.52
N PRO A 196 -4.96 -10.06 20.41
CA PRO A 196 -4.65 -11.36 21.01
C PRO A 196 -3.23 -11.69 20.57
N VAL A 197 -2.40 -12.12 21.52
CA VAL A 197 -1.04 -12.56 21.21
C VAL A 197 -1.20 -13.71 20.23
N ILE A 198 -1.16 -13.40 18.93
CA ILE A 198 -1.00 -14.38 17.89
C ILE A 198 0.49 -14.72 18.01
N PRO A 199 0.84 -15.96 18.39
CA PRO A 199 2.23 -16.36 18.40
C PRO A 199 2.82 -16.00 17.05
N THR A 200 3.88 -15.19 17.05
CA THR A 200 4.69 -14.97 15.86
C THR A 200 5.14 -16.34 15.39
N VAL A 201 4.50 -16.85 14.34
CA VAL A 201 5.00 -18.03 13.64
C VAL A 201 6.28 -17.56 12.94
N PRO A 202 7.47 -18.07 13.30
CA PRO A 202 8.69 -17.73 12.60
C PRO A 202 8.46 -18.03 11.11
N THR A 203 8.64 -17.05 10.24
CA THR A 203 8.44 -17.24 8.79
C THR A 203 9.55 -18.07 8.14
N ASN A 204 10.58 -18.39 8.92
CA ASN A 204 11.75 -19.17 8.52
C ASN A 204 11.88 -20.34 9.51
N ASP A 205 11.02 -21.36 9.39
CA ASP A 205 11.16 -22.62 10.12
C ASP A 205 11.20 -23.81 9.15
N VAL A 206 11.89 -24.88 9.55
CA VAL A 206 11.88 -26.15 8.85
C VAL A 206 10.99 -27.11 9.61
N ARG A 207 9.96 -27.64 8.94
CA ARG A 207 8.99 -28.56 9.54
C ARG A 207 9.06 -29.93 8.92
N VAL A 208 9.09 -30.96 9.75
CA VAL A 208 8.92 -32.35 9.33
C VAL A 208 7.49 -32.76 9.66
N ILE A 209 6.70 -33.03 8.62
CA ILE A 209 5.28 -33.39 8.74
C ILE A 209 5.08 -34.79 8.16
N LYS A 210 4.38 -35.66 8.89
CA LYS A 210 3.98 -37.00 8.43
C LYS A 210 2.47 -37.16 8.58
N ASP A 211 1.79 -37.51 7.49
CA ASP A 211 0.33 -37.72 7.47
C ASP A 211 -0.47 -36.54 8.06
N GLY A 212 0.00 -35.31 7.79
CA GLY A 212 -0.59 -34.08 8.31
C GLY A 212 -0.28 -33.78 9.79
N LYS A 213 0.51 -34.62 10.46
CA LYS A 213 0.97 -34.40 11.83
C LYS A 213 2.41 -33.85 11.82
N GLU A 214 2.60 -32.69 12.46
CA GLU A 214 3.93 -32.12 12.71
C GLU A 214 4.69 -33.04 13.69
N LEU A 215 5.84 -33.51 13.26
CA LEU A 215 6.73 -34.36 14.05
C LEU A 215 7.85 -33.55 14.69
N TRP A 216 8.32 -32.50 14.01
CA TRP A 216 9.44 -31.68 14.44
C TRP A 216 9.44 -30.32 13.74
N VAL A 217 9.94 -29.31 14.44
CA VAL A 217 10.14 -27.94 13.95
C VAL A 217 11.52 -27.46 14.38
N TYR A 218 12.21 -26.79 13.47
CA TYR A 218 13.48 -26.11 13.74
C TYR A 218 13.38 -24.66 13.29
N THR A 219 13.67 -23.76 14.22
CA THR A 219 13.39 -22.32 14.08
C THR A 219 14.65 -21.46 14.04
N ASP A 220 15.83 -22.08 14.15
CA ASP A 220 17.12 -21.39 14.11
C ASP A 220 17.73 -21.54 12.72
N ILE A 221 17.03 -20.99 11.73
CA ILE A 221 17.41 -21.02 10.32
C ILE A 221 17.31 -19.60 9.73
N ASP A 222 18.34 -19.21 8.98
CA ASP A 222 18.42 -17.95 8.26
C ASP A 222 17.81 -18.07 6.84
N GLU A 223 17.45 -16.95 6.22
CA GLU A 223 16.93 -16.93 4.84
C GLU A 223 17.96 -17.41 3.79
N ASP A 224 19.25 -17.35 4.15
CA ASP A 224 20.37 -17.74 3.30
C ASP A 224 20.89 -19.18 3.55
N ASP A 225 20.28 -19.94 4.46
CA ASP A 225 20.67 -21.34 4.73
C ASP A 225 20.18 -22.31 3.63
N GLU A 226 21.03 -23.25 3.22
CA GLU A 226 20.70 -24.28 2.22
C GLU A 226 20.26 -25.59 2.88
N LEU A 227 19.12 -26.13 2.43
CA LEU A 227 18.60 -27.43 2.87
C LEU A 227 18.89 -28.52 1.84
N THR A 228 19.58 -29.58 2.27
CA THR A 228 19.86 -30.75 1.41
C THR A 228 19.43 -32.04 2.09
N TRP A 229 18.69 -32.88 1.36
CA TRP A 229 18.25 -34.21 1.84
C TRP A 229 19.11 -35.32 1.26
N ASP A 230 19.81 -36.06 2.13
CA ASP A 230 20.49 -37.30 1.79
C ASP A 230 19.50 -38.47 1.85
N THR A 231 19.12 -38.97 0.67
CA THR A 231 18.14 -40.06 0.54
C THR A 231 18.63 -41.39 1.08
N ASP A 232 19.94 -41.65 0.98
CA ASP A 232 20.53 -42.96 1.28
C ASP A 232 20.71 -43.11 2.79
N ASN A 233 21.16 -42.04 3.45
CA ASN A 233 21.36 -42.01 4.90
C ASN A 233 20.14 -41.48 5.67
N ARG A 234 19.14 -40.93 4.97
CA ARG A 234 17.93 -40.31 5.55
C ARG A 234 18.26 -39.16 6.51
N VAL A 235 19.17 -38.29 6.08
CA VAL A 235 19.65 -37.14 6.86
C VAL A 235 19.30 -35.85 6.14
N LEU A 236 18.76 -34.88 6.88
CA LEU A 236 18.60 -33.50 6.42
C LEU A 236 19.80 -32.68 6.88
N TYR A 237 20.50 -32.05 5.95
CA TYR A 237 21.55 -31.07 6.22
C TYR A 237 20.99 -29.66 6.09
N ILE A 238 21.33 -28.81 7.05
CA ILE A 238 21.10 -27.37 7.02
C ILE A 238 22.49 -26.74 7.06
N SER A 239 22.85 -25.99 6.03
CA SER A 239 24.20 -25.47 5.83
C SER A 239 24.15 -23.98 5.58
N SER A 240 24.83 -23.21 6.42
CA SER A 240 25.01 -21.78 6.21
C SER A 240 26.04 -21.53 5.12
N GLN A 241 25.71 -20.67 4.15
CA GLN A 241 26.70 -20.25 3.17
C GLN A 241 27.82 -19.49 3.87
N SER A 242 29.06 -19.99 3.73
CA SER A 242 30.24 -19.25 4.16
C SER A 242 30.46 -18.11 3.16
N THR A 243 30.41 -16.86 3.64
CA THR A 243 30.88 -15.70 2.85
C THR A 243 32.40 -15.65 2.78
#